data_AF-A0A355A7V7-F1
#
_entry.id   AF-A0A355A7V7-F1
#
_cell.length_a   1.000
_cell.length_b   1.000
_cell.length_c   1.000
_cell.angle_alpha   90.00
_cell.angle_beta   90.00
_cell.angle_gamma   90.00
#
_symmetry.space_group_name_H-M   'P 1'
#
loop_
_entity.id
_entity.type
_entity.pdbx_description
1 polymer ?
#
loop_
_entity_poly.entity_id
_entity_poly.type
_entity_poly.pdbx_seq_one_letter_code
_entity_poly.pdbx_strand_id
1 'polypeptide(L)'
;HILSPEEERILALSGEISDSGQNIFTMLNNADLRFPIIHDEQGQEVELTHGRYLRFLESKEQKVRKDAFLALHQTYHNYRNTLAASLNAGIKSNIFYARARHYSSAIEAALDDDNIQEEVYENLVTEVRKYLPVLHQFLNTKQKLLNLEEIHLYDLYVSPVTGFNLKTTYEEAKEMVKEGLHRLGKEYRSLLNQAFTEGWIDVYENRGKTSGAYSWGCYDSHPYVLLNF
;
A
#
# COMPACT_ATOMS: atom_id res chain seq x y z
N HIS A 1 7.65 -19.21 -21.62
CA HIS A 1 8.02 -18.69 -22.96
C HIS A 1 9.50 -18.28 -23.01
N ILE A 2 10.40 -19.19 -23.43
CA ILE A 2 11.86 -18.96 -23.44
C ILE A 2 12.38 -18.92 -24.88
N LEU A 3 13.21 -17.91 -25.20
CA LEU A 3 13.78 -17.66 -26.52
C LEU A 3 15.15 -18.35 -26.69
N SER A 4 15.81 -18.14 -27.84
CA SER A 4 17.19 -18.59 -28.01
C SER A 4 18.15 -17.87 -27.04
N PRO A 5 19.31 -18.47 -26.69
CA PRO A 5 20.28 -17.84 -25.80
C PRO A 5 20.71 -16.43 -26.23
N GLU A 6 20.85 -16.20 -27.54
CA GLU A 6 21.22 -14.91 -28.11
C GLU A 6 20.12 -13.85 -27.93
N GLU A 7 18.85 -14.24 -28.09
CA GLU A 7 17.69 -13.36 -27.90
C GLU A 7 17.47 -13.06 -26.41
N GLU A 8 17.59 -14.07 -25.54
CA GLU A 8 17.53 -13.90 -24.09
C GLU A 8 18.62 -12.95 -23.59
N ARG A 9 19.83 -13.02 -24.16
CA ARG A 9 20.90 -12.08 -23.85
C ARG A 9 20.52 -10.63 -24.23
N ILE A 10 19.85 -10.42 -25.36
CA ILE A 10 19.37 -9.09 -25.77
C ILE A 10 18.31 -8.58 -24.78
N LEU A 11 17.35 -9.42 -24.40
CA LEU A 11 16.33 -9.07 -23.41
C LEU A 11 16.93 -8.74 -22.04
N ALA A 12 17.92 -9.52 -21.60
CA ALA A 12 18.62 -9.24 -20.35
C ALA A 12 19.36 -7.89 -20.40
N LEU A 13 20.01 -7.56 -21.52
CA LEU A 13 20.69 -6.28 -21.72
C LEU A 13 19.71 -5.09 -21.79
N SER A 14 18.46 -5.30 -22.21
CA SER A 14 17.46 -4.24 -22.20
C SER A 14 16.88 -3.92 -20.83
N GLY A 15 17.14 -4.74 -19.80
CA GLY A 15 16.58 -4.60 -18.46
C GLY A 15 16.76 -3.20 -17.87
N GLU A 16 17.99 -2.69 -17.84
CA GLU A 16 18.30 -1.37 -17.29
C GLU A 16 17.55 -0.23 -18.01
N ILE A 17 17.39 -0.35 -19.34
CA ILE A 17 16.63 0.63 -20.14
C ILE A 17 15.14 0.51 -19.83
N SER A 18 14.62 -0.71 -19.69
CA SER A 18 13.21 -0.97 -19.39
C SER A 18 12.79 -0.47 -18.01
N ASP A 19 13.67 -0.50 -17.03
CA ASP A 19 13.44 -0.04 -15.66
C ASP A 19 13.49 1.49 -15.51
N SER A 20 14.00 2.20 -16.53
CA SER A 20 14.20 3.65 -16.49
C SER A 20 12.92 4.42 -16.13
N GLY A 21 11.76 4.01 -16.64
CA GLY A 21 10.47 4.64 -16.32
C GLY A 21 10.13 4.60 -14.83
N GLN A 22 10.36 3.45 -14.19
CA GLN A 22 10.18 3.29 -12.74
C GLN A 22 11.21 4.12 -11.96
N ASN A 23 12.48 4.07 -12.36
CA ASN A 23 13.54 4.84 -11.70
C ASN A 23 13.28 6.35 -11.75
N ILE A 24 12.85 6.88 -12.91
CA ILE A 24 12.46 8.28 -13.05
C ILE A 24 11.29 8.63 -12.14
N PHE A 25 10.24 7.79 -12.11
CA PHE A 25 9.11 8.00 -11.20
C PHE A 25 9.55 8.00 -9.73
N THR A 26 10.38 7.04 -9.32
CA THR A 26 10.86 6.94 -7.94
C THR A 26 11.69 8.15 -7.53
N MET A 27 12.62 8.60 -8.38
CA MET A 27 13.42 9.81 -8.08
C MET A 27 12.56 11.06 -8.02
N LEU A 28 11.66 11.25 -9.00
CA LEU A 28 10.72 12.37 -8.98
C LEU A 28 9.88 12.34 -7.69
N ASN A 29 9.22 11.21 -7.42
CA ASN A 29 8.26 11.06 -6.34
C ASN A 29 8.90 11.17 -4.95
N ASN A 30 10.06 10.54 -4.74
CA ASN A 30 10.66 10.41 -3.41
C ASN A 30 11.73 11.45 -3.11
N ALA A 31 12.46 11.94 -4.12
CA ALA A 31 13.59 12.84 -3.93
C ALA A 31 13.31 14.28 -4.36
N ASP A 32 12.61 14.48 -5.48
CA ASP A 32 12.46 15.81 -6.09
C ASP A 32 11.18 16.54 -5.69
N LEU A 33 10.06 15.82 -5.51
CA LEU A 33 8.80 16.45 -5.13
C LEU A 33 8.94 17.20 -3.81
N ARG A 34 8.40 18.42 -3.79
CA ARG A 34 8.21 19.22 -2.59
C ARG A 34 6.73 19.53 -2.47
N PHE A 35 6.18 19.27 -1.29
CA PHE A 35 4.79 19.57 -0.99
C PHE A 35 4.69 20.90 -0.27
N PRO A 36 3.56 21.60 -0.37
CA PRO A 36 3.38 22.86 0.33
C PRO A 36 3.19 22.66 1.84
N ILE A 37 3.29 23.75 2.57
CA ILE A 37 2.89 23.83 3.97
C ILE A 37 1.36 23.86 4.04
N ILE A 38 0.80 23.11 4.99
CA ILE A 38 -0.62 23.15 5.35
C ILE A 38 -0.77 23.50 6.84
N HIS A 39 -2.01 23.71 7.29
CA HIS A 39 -2.30 23.93 8.70
C HIS A 39 -2.90 22.66 9.33
N ASP A 40 -2.41 22.27 10.51
CA ASP A 40 -2.97 21.15 11.28
C ASP A 40 -4.21 21.58 12.11
N GLU A 41 -4.75 20.67 12.93
CA GLU A 41 -5.92 20.98 13.79
C GLU A 41 -5.61 22.01 14.89
N GLN A 42 -4.35 22.33 15.14
CA GLN A 42 -3.94 23.38 16.07
C GLN A 42 -3.67 24.71 15.34
N GLY A 43 -3.85 24.76 14.02
CA GLY A 43 -3.54 25.91 13.19
C GLY A 43 -2.05 26.15 12.99
N GLN A 44 -1.20 25.16 13.26
CA GLN A 44 0.24 25.27 13.07
C GLN A 44 0.62 24.95 11.64
N GLU A 45 1.61 25.69 11.11
CA GLU A 45 2.20 25.43 9.81
C GLU A 45 3.04 24.15 9.85
N VAL A 46 2.63 23.16 9.06
CA VAL A 46 3.30 21.88 8.95
C VAL A 46 3.53 21.55 7.48
N GLU A 47 4.78 21.23 7.14
CA GLU A 47 5.11 20.70 5.82
C GLU A 47 4.43 19.35 5.60
N LEU A 48 3.69 19.27 4.50
CA LEU A 48 3.10 18.02 4.04
C LEU A 48 4.22 17.09 3.53
N THR A 49 4.11 15.80 3.86
CA THR A 49 5.02 14.76 3.37
C THR A 49 4.23 13.48 3.14
N HIS A 50 4.74 12.53 2.36
CA HIS A 50 4.08 11.23 2.18
C HIS A 50 3.76 10.55 3.52
N GLY A 51 4.68 10.60 4.48
CA GLY A 51 4.50 9.97 5.80
C GLY A 51 3.48 10.67 6.69
N ARG A 52 3.29 11.99 6.56
CA ARG A 52 2.28 12.74 7.33
C ARG A 52 0.91 12.77 6.67
N TYR A 53 0.83 12.55 5.36
CA TYR A 53 -0.40 12.69 4.59
C TYR A 53 -1.56 11.87 5.16
N LEU A 54 -1.33 10.58 5.43
CA LEU A 54 -2.39 9.70 5.95
C LEU A 54 -2.94 10.20 7.30
N ARG A 55 -2.06 10.64 8.20
CA ARG A 55 -2.45 11.22 9.49
C ARG A 55 -3.34 12.45 9.32
N PHE A 56 -3.06 13.31 8.34
CA PHE A 56 -3.94 14.46 8.05
C PHE A 56 -5.31 14.03 7.53
N LEU A 57 -5.41 12.93 6.76
CA LEU A 57 -6.70 12.39 6.31
C LEU A 57 -7.51 11.72 7.43
N GLU A 58 -6.87 11.38 8.55
CA GLU A 58 -7.54 10.86 9.75
C GLU A 58 -8.07 11.98 10.66
N SER A 59 -7.69 13.23 10.38
CA SER A 59 -8.10 14.40 11.14
C SER A 59 -9.62 14.46 11.32
N LYS A 60 -10.07 14.84 12.51
CA LYS A 60 -11.50 15.11 12.76
C LYS A 60 -11.97 16.38 12.05
N GLU A 61 -11.06 17.30 11.73
CA GLU A 61 -11.37 18.53 11.01
C GLU A 61 -11.34 18.32 9.49
N GLN A 62 -12.51 18.45 8.84
CA GLN A 62 -12.62 18.23 7.40
C GLN A 62 -11.73 19.18 6.59
N LYS A 63 -11.54 20.42 7.06
CA LYS A 63 -10.66 21.39 6.41
C LYS A 63 -9.22 20.87 6.31
N VAL A 64 -8.67 20.31 7.39
CA VAL A 64 -7.32 19.74 7.40
C VAL A 64 -7.19 18.60 6.39
N ARG A 65 -8.19 17.70 6.35
CA ARG A 65 -8.22 16.60 5.37
C ARG A 65 -8.24 17.11 3.94
N LYS A 66 -9.11 18.08 3.66
CA LYS A 66 -9.28 18.69 2.34
C LYS A 66 -8.01 19.43 1.89
N ASP A 67 -7.44 20.26 2.76
CA ASP A 67 -6.24 21.04 2.48
C ASP A 67 -5.06 20.09 2.18
N ALA A 68 -4.87 19.03 2.96
CA ALA A 68 -3.84 18.01 2.72
C ALA A 68 -4.06 17.27 1.39
N PHE A 69 -5.30 16.84 1.10
CA PHE A 69 -5.65 16.14 -0.12
C PHE A 69 -5.40 17.00 -1.36
N LEU A 70 -5.89 18.24 -1.37
CA LEU A 70 -5.72 19.15 -2.50
C LEU A 70 -4.26 19.54 -2.68
N ALA A 71 -3.54 19.83 -1.60
CA ALA A 71 -2.10 20.12 -1.63
C ALA A 71 -1.32 18.99 -2.31
N LEU A 72 -1.54 17.75 -1.89
CA LEU A 72 -0.86 16.59 -2.46
C LEU A 72 -1.17 16.46 -3.96
N HIS A 73 -2.46 16.41 -4.33
CA HIS A 73 -2.87 16.18 -5.70
C HIS A 73 -2.50 17.33 -6.64
N GLN A 74 -2.50 18.58 -6.15
CA GLN A 74 -2.04 19.73 -6.93
C GLN A 74 -0.54 19.63 -7.23
N THR A 75 0.27 19.22 -6.25
CA THR A 75 1.70 18.94 -6.48
C THR A 75 1.87 17.90 -7.59
N TYR A 76 1.20 16.75 -7.51
CA TYR A 76 1.26 15.75 -8.58
C TYR A 76 0.76 16.28 -9.93
N HIS A 77 -0.31 17.08 -9.94
CA HIS A 77 -0.88 17.65 -11.16
C HIS A 77 0.11 18.58 -11.89
N ASN A 78 0.94 19.31 -11.15
CA ASN A 78 1.99 20.17 -11.73
C ASN A 78 3.03 19.35 -12.51
N TYR A 79 3.23 18.09 -12.16
CA TYR A 79 4.17 17.16 -12.83
C TYR A 79 3.48 16.10 -13.70
N ARG A 80 2.18 16.24 -14.00
CA ARG A 80 1.37 15.23 -14.70
C ARG A 80 1.99 14.72 -16.00
N ASN A 81 2.69 15.58 -16.76
CA ASN A 81 3.32 15.20 -18.03
C ASN A 81 4.49 14.24 -17.80
N THR A 82 5.35 14.54 -16.82
CA THR A 82 6.50 13.69 -16.46
C THR A 82 6.02 12.36 -15.87
N LEU A 83 5.00 12.41 -15.01
CA LEU A 83 4.38 11.20 -14.45
C LEU A 83 3.76 10.33 -15.55
N ALA A 84 3.01 10.93 -16.48
CA ALA A 84 2.43 10.22 -17.61
C ALA A 84 3.49 9.63 -18.54
N ALA A 85 4.58 10.35 -18.81
CA ALA A 85 5.69 9.85 -19.60
C ALA A 85 6.39 8.66 -18.93
N SER A 86 6.60 8.74 -17.61
CA SER A 86 7.21 7.66 -16.81
C SER A 86 6.33 6.41 -16.78
N LEU A 87 5.02 6.57 -16.56
CA LEU A 87 4.04 5.48 -16.61
C LEU A 87 3.98 4.85 -18.02
N ASN A 88 3.95 5.66 -19.07
CA ASN A 88 3.94 5.18 -20.45
C ASN A 88 5.22 4.39 -20.80
N ALA A 89 6.37 4.79 -20.27
CA ALA A 89 7.61 4.01 -20.41
C ALA A 89 7.46 2.62 -19.78
N GLY A 90 6.96 2.53 -18.55
CA GLY A 90 6.70 1.24 -17.89
C GLY A 90 5.71 0.36 -18.66
N ILE A 91 4.59 0.93 -19.15
CA ILE A 91 3.62 0.19 -19.99
C ILE A 91 4.29 -0.34 -21.26
N LYS A 92 5.12 0.46 -21.92
CA LYS A 92 5.84 0.03 -23.13
C LYS A 92 6.86 -1.06 -22.84
N SER A 93 7.54 -1.02 -21.69
CA SER A 93 8.42 -2.10 -21.24
C SER A 93 7.65 -3.41 -21.10
N ASN A 94 6.49 -3.40 -20.43
CA ASN A 94 5.64 -4.59 -20.28
C ASN A 94 5.18 -5.14 -21.64
N ILE A 95 4.74 -4.26 -22.55
CA ILE A 95 4.33 -4.66 -23.91
C ILE A 95 5.51 -5.25 -24.71
N PHE A 96 6.70 -4.65 -24.59
CA PHE A 96 7.90 -5.12 -25.27
C PHE A 96 8.25 -6.54 -24.86
N TYR A 97 8.37 -6.82 -23.55
CA TYR A 97 8.72 -8.16 -23.07
C TYR A 97 7.65 -9.20 -23.39
N ALA A 98 6.37 -8.85 -23.22
CA ALA A 98 5.26 -9.73 -23.56
C ALA A 98 5.33 -10.16 -25.04
N ARG A 99 5.48 -9.20 -25.96
CA ARG A 99 5.58 -9.49 -27.39
C ARG A 99 6.86 -10.22 -27.77
N ALA A 100 7.99 -9.83 -27.21
CA ALA A 100 9.28 -10.48 -27.48
C ALA A 100 9.25 -11.96 -27.10
N ARG A 101 8.58 -12.30 -25.99
CA ARG A 101 8.35 -13.67 -25.54
C ARG A 101 7.11 -14.33 -26.16
N HIS A 102 6.50 -13.73 -27.17
CA HIS A 102 5.34 -14.29 -27.88
C HIS A 102 4.08 -14.52 -27.01
N TYR A 103 3.88 -13.72 -25.96
CA TYR A 103 2.60 -13.65 -25.28
C TYR A 103 1.61 -12.81 -26.11
N SER A 104 0.33 -13.15 -26.00
CA SER A 104 -0.78 -12.47 -26.67
C SER A 104 -1.09 -11.12 -26.01
N SER A 105 -0.85 -11.00 -24.70
CA SER A 105 -1.06 -9.77 -23.93
C SER A 105 -0.01 -9.60 -22.82
N ALA A 106 0.12 -8.37 -22.32
CA ALA A 106 0.96 -8.11 -21.15
C ALA A 106 0.36 -8.69 -19.86
N ILE A 107 -0.95 -8.93 -19.82
CA ILE A 107 -1.63 -9.57 -18.70
C ILE A 107 -1.27 -11.06 -18.67
N GLU A 108 -1.37 -11.75 -19.82
CA GLU A 108 -0.97 -13.15 -19.95
C GLU A 108 0.50 -13.34 -19.51
N ALA A 109 1.40 -12.48 -20.00
CA ALA A 109 2.81 -12.51 -19.63
C ALA A 109 3.04 -12.34 -18.12
N ALA A 110 2.24 -11.52 -17.44
CA ALA A 110 2.38 -11.28 -16.00
C ALA A 110 1.80 -12.39 -15.12
N LEU A 111 0.92 -13.23 -15.67
CA LEU A 111 0.22 -14.30 -14.96
C LEU A 111 0.83 -15.69 -15.20
N ASP A 112 1.66 -15.85 -16.23
CA ASP A 112 2.22 -17.14 -16.67
C ASP A 112 3.11 -17.81 -15.61
N ASP A 113 3.96 -17.05 -14.93
CA ASP A 113 4.90 -17.59 -13.92
C ASP A 113 4.16 -18.25 -12.73
N ASP A 114 3.00 -17.72 -12.35
CA ASP A 114 2.12 -18.28 -11.31
C ASP A 114 1.07 -19.27 -11.88
N ASN A 115 1.10 -19.52 -13.19
CA ASN A 115 0.15 -20.37 -13.92
C ASN A 115 -1.31 -19.94 -13.69
N ILE A 116 -1.57 -18.63 -13.73
CA ILE A 116 -2.90 -18.05 -13.56
C ILE A 116 -3.54 -17.81 -14.93
N GLN A 117 -4.75 -18.34 -15.14
CA GLN A 117 -5.52 -18.07 -16.36
C GLN A 117 -6.04 -16.63 -16.35
N GLU A 118 -5.98 -15.93 -17.49
CA GLU A 118 -6.47 -14.55 -17.64
C GLU A 118 -7.94 -14.38 -17.21
N GLU A 119 -8.76 -15.41 -17.40
CA GLU A 119 -10.15 -15.44 -16.95
C GLU A 119 -10.30 -15.22 -15.43
N VAL A 120 -9.35 -15.69 -14.62
CA VAL A 120 -9.38 -15.48 -13.15
C VAL A 120 -9.26 -14.00 -12.82
N TYR A 121 -8.37 -13.28 -13.52
CA TYR A 121 -8.20 -11.83 -13.36
C TYR A 121 -9.45 -11.07 -13.82
N GLU A 122 -9.97 -11.39 -15.00
CA GLU A 122 -11.16 -10.72 -15.55
C GLU A 122 -12.42 -10.96 -14.70
N ASN A 123 -12.58 -12.18 -14.17
CA ASN A 123 -13.66 -12.52 -13.26
C ASN A 123 -13.57 -11.73 -11.95
N LEU A 124 -12.36 -11.57 -11.39
CA LEU A 124 -12.15 -10.71 -10.21
C LEU A 124 -12.60 -9.28 -10.49
N VAL A 125 -12.14 -8.67 -11.58
CA VAL A 125 -12.49 -7.29 -11.95
C VAL A 125 -14.01 -7.14 -12.15
N THR A 126 -14.62 -8.10 -12.84
CA THR A 126 -16.06 -8.11 -13.13
C THR A 126 -16.90 -8.24 -11.86
N GLU A 127 -16.58 -9.19 -10.99
CA GLU A 127 -17.33 -9.40 -9.76
C GLU A 127 -17.13 -8.24 -8.78
N VAL A 128 -15.92 -7.68 -8.64
CA VAL A 128 -15.71 -6.48 -7.82
C VAL A 128 -16.57 -5.31 -8.32
N ARG A 129 -16.63 -5.07 -9.63
CA ARG A 129 -17.48 -4.01 -10.21
C ARG A 129 -18.97 -4.21 -9.92
N LYS A 130 -19.44 -5.46 -10.00
CA LYS A 130 -20.83 -5.84 -9.69
C LYS A 130 -21.21 -5.56 -8.24
N TYR A 131 -20.27 -5.65 -7.30
CA TYR A 131 -20.50 -5.39 -5.88
C TYR A 131 -20.15 -3.95 -5.42
N LEU A 132 -19.80 -3.03 -6.32
CA LEU A 132 -19.66 -1.60 -6.00
C LEU A 132 -20.88 -0.97 -5.28
N PRO A 133 -22.15 -1.40 -5.49
CA PRO A 133 -23.26 -0.92 -4.69
C PRO A 133 -23.09 -1.14 -3.17
N VAL A 134 -22.39 -2.20 -2.74
CA VAL A 134 -22.09 -2.45 -1.32
C VAL A 134 -21.12 -1.39 -0.79
N LEU A 135 -20.09 -1.05 -1.58
CA LEU A 135 -19.18 0.06 -1.26
C LEU A 135 -19.95 1.38 -1.16
N HIS A 136 -20.85 1.67 -2.10
CA HIS A 136 -21.67 2.89 -2.05
C HIS A 136 -22.57 2.93 -0.80
N GLN A 137 -23.15 1.80 -0.39
CA GLN A 137 -23.92 1.72 0.87
C GLN A 137 -23.06 1.99 2.10
N PHE A 138 -21.83 1.48 2.13
CA PHE A 138 -20.86 1.77 3.18
C PHE A 138 -20.52 3.27 3.22
N LEU A 139 -20.22 3.89 2.07
CA LEU A 139 -19.90 5.33 1.98
C LEU A 139 -21.08 6.20 2.41
N ASN A 140 -22.31 5.85 2.00
CA ASN A 140 -23.53 6.55 2.43
C ASN A 140 -23.75 6.44 3.94
N THR A 141 -23.48 5.28 4.54
CA THR A 141 -23.56 5.09 5.99
C THR A 141 -22.51 5.94 6.70
N LYS A 142 -21.26 5.93 6.21
CA LYS A 142 -20.16 6.72 6.76
C LYS A 142 -20.45 8.23 6.66
N GLN A 143 -20.99 8.70 5.54
CA GLN A 143 -21.41 10.08 5.35
C GLN A 143 -22.41 10.52 6.42
N LYS A 144 -23.45 9.71 6.67
CA LYS A 144 -24.46 9.97 7.72
C LYS A 144 -23.84 10.03 9.11
N LEU A 145 -22.95 9.08 9.44
CA LEU A 145 -22.28 9.04 10.75
C LEU A 145 -21.35 10.23 10.98
N LEU A 146 -20.74 10.77 9.92
CA LEU A 146 -19.89 11.96 9.98
C LEU A 146 -20.68 13.27 9.89
N ASN A 147 -22.01 13.22 9.71
CA ASN A 147 -22.88 14.38 9.50
C ASN A 147 -22.43 15.28 8.33
N LEU A 148 -22.02 14.67 7.21
CA LEU A 148 -21.57 15.38 6.01
C LEU A 148 -22.70 15.51 4.97
N GLU A 149 -22.77 16.68 4.32
CA GLU A 149 -23.67 16.90 3.17
C GLU A 149 -23.23 16.09 1.94
N GLU A 150 -21.93 16.05 1.67
CA GLU A 150 -21.30 15.26 0.63
C GLU A 150 -20.04 14.60 1.20
N ILE A 151 -19.80 13.33 0.83
CA ILE A 151 -18.57 12.63 1.19
C ILE A 151 -17.56 12.74 0.05
N HIS A 152 -16.33 13.14 0.36
CA HIS A 152 -15.24 13.22 -0.60
C HIS A 152 -14.16 12.17 -0.32
N LEU A 153 -13.21 11.99 -1.26
CA LEU A 153 -12.10 11.05 -1.10
C LEU A 153 -11.25 11.32 0.16
N TYR A 154 -11.15 12.58 0.58
CA TYR A 154 -10.45 12.97 1.79
C TYR A 154 -11.23 12.67 3.08
N ASP A 155 -12.47 12.18 3.00
CA ASP A 155 -13.26 11.76 4.17
C ASP A 155 -13.20 10.24 4.41
N LEU A 156 -12.47 9.51 3.56
CA LEU A 156 -12.47 8.04 3.60
C LEU A 156 -11.66 7.45 4.75
N TYR A 157 -10.70 8.18 5.30
CA TYR A 157 -9.81 7.69 6.36
C TYR A 157 -10.22 8.12 7.77
N VAL A 158 -10.96 9.23 7.91
CA VAL A 158 -11.45 9.66 9.23
C VAL A 158 -12.40 8.62 9.83
N SER A 159 -12.18 8.29 11.11
CA SER A 159 -13.11 7.42 11.84
C SER A 159 -14.41 8.17 12.17
N PRO A 160 -15.59 7.61 11.88
CA PRO A 160 -16.87 8.18 12.30
C PRO A 160 -17.13 8.08 13.81
N VAL A 161 -16.33 7.27 14.53
CA VAL A 161 -16.49 7.09 15.97
C VAL A 161 -15.78 8.22 16.71
N THR A 162 -16.48 8.85 17.65
CA THR A 162 -15.94 9.86 18.57
C THR A 162 -15.64 9.23 19.93
N GLY A 163 -14.64 9.77 20.64
CA GLY A 163 -14.33 9.34 22.02
C GLY A 163 -13.64 7.98 22.16
N PHE A 164 -13.35 7.27 21.07
CA PHE A 164 -12.58 6.02 21.10
C PHE A 164 -11.11 6.29 20.80
N ASN A 165 -10.28 6.28 21.85
CA ASN A 165 -8.83 6.32 21.75
C ASN A 165 -8.26 5.15 22.56
N LEU A 166 -8.24 3.98 21.95
CA LEU A 166 -7.71 2.78 22.58
C LEU A 166 -6.18 2.87 22.61
N LYS A 167 -5.63 3.23 23.77
CA LYS A 167 -4.21 3.04 24.07
C LYS A 167 -4.05 1.66 24.68
N THR A 168 -3.28 0.81 24.03
CA THR A 168 -3.04 -0.57 24.45
C THR A 168 -1.55 -0.73 24.71
N THR A 169 -1.18 -1.36 25.83
CA THR A 169 0.19 -1.79 26.07
C THR A 169 0.52 -3.04 25.27
N TYR A 170 1.81 -3.31 25.03
CA TYR A 170 2.19 -4.50 24.25
C TYR A 170 1.69 -5.81 24.89
N GLU A 171 1.68 -5.89 26.22
CA GLU A 171 1.16 -7.07 26.94
C GLU A 171 -0.35 -7.24 26.76
N GLU A 172 -1.13 -6.16 26.89
CA GLU A 172 -2.57 -6.21 26.61
C GLU A 172 -2.85 -6.61 25.15
N ALA A 173 -2.05 -6.11 24.20
CA ALA A 173 -2.17 -6.48 22.79
C ALA A 173 -1.89 -7.97 22.57
N LYS A 174 -0.86 -8.55 23.22
CA LYS A 174 -0.58 -9.98 23.15
C LYS A 174 -1.75 -10.82 23.65
N GLU A 175 -2.34 -10.45 24.78
CA GLU A 175 -3.50 -11.18 25.31
C GLU A 175 -4.73 -11.04 24.42
N MET A 176 -4.99 -9.86 23.83
CA MET A 176 -6.06 -9.67 22.84
C MET A 176 -5.86 -10.57 21.61
N VAL A 177 -4.62 -10.69 21.11
CA VAL A 177 -4.31 -11.56 19.97
C VAL A 177 -4.52 -13.04 20.34
N LYS A 178 -4.03 -13.48 21.51
CA LYS A 178 -4.24 -14.86 21.98
C LYS A 178 -5.72 -15.20 22.12
N GLU A 179 -6.51 -14.27 22.66
CA GLU A 179 -7.95 -14.45 22.81
C GLU A 179 -8.67 -14.42 21.47
N GLY A 180 -8.34 -13.49 20.57
CA GLY A 180 -8.93 -13.42 19.23
C GLY A 180 -8.66 -14.67 18.39
N LEU A 181 -7.50 -15.31 18.59
CA LEU A 181 -7.06 -16.48 17.83
C LEU A 181 -7.29 -17.82 18.55
N HIS A 182 -8.01 -17.82 19.69
CA HIS A 182 -8.18 -19.04 20.52
C HIS A 182 -8.83 -20.21 19.76
N ARG A 183 -9.60 -19.93 18.70
CA ARG A 183 -10.32 -20.93 17.88
C ARG A 183 -9.44 -21.65 16.86
N LEU A 184 -8.20 -21.22 16.63
CA LEU A 184 -7.29 -21.83 15.66
C LEU A 184 -6.62 -23.14 16.15
N GLY A 185 -7.05 -23.66 17.30
CA GLY A 185 -6.59 -24.93 17.82
C GLY A 185 -5.33 -24.83 18.68
N LYS A 186 -4.95 -25.96 19.30
CA LYS A 186 -3.87 -25.99 20.29
C LYS A 186 -2.49 -25.75 19.69
N GLU A 187 -2.23 -26.28 18.50
CA GLU A 187 -0.94 -26.17 17.82
C GLU A 187 -0.62 -24.71 17.47
N TYR A 188 -1.56 -24.01 16.81
CA TYR A 188 -1.40 -22.59 16.49
C TYR A 188 -1.13 -21.74 17.74
N ARG A 189 -1.88 -21.99 18.82
CA ARG A 189 -1.70 -21.27 20.09
C ARG A 189 -0.35 -21.56 20.73
N SER A 190 0.16 -22.79 20.61
CA SER A 190 1.49 -23.15 21.11
C SER A 190 2.57 -22.39 20.36
N LEU A 191 2.50 -22.34 19.02
CA LEU A 191 3.45 -21.59 18.19
C LEU A 191 3.38 -20.08 18.44
N LEU A 192 2.17 -19.53 18.55
CA LEU A 192 1.98 -18.12 18.87
C LEU A 192 2.57 -17.74 20.23
N ASN A 193 2.36 -18.60 21.25
CA ASN A 193 2.98 -18.39 22.56
C ASN A 193 4.50 -18.44 22.47
N GLN A 194 5.04 -19.40 21.72
CA GLN A 194 6.48 -19.52 21.50
C GLN A 194 7.05 -18.24 20.86
N ALA A 195 6.41 -17.71 19.83
CA ALA A 195 6.80 -16.46 19.17
C ALA A 195 6.87 -15.27 20.14
N PHE A 196 5.90 -15.18 21.07
CA PHE A 196 5.86 -14.12 22.07
C PHE A 196 6.91 -14.27 23.18
N THR A 197 7.42 -15.49 23.43
CA THR A 197 8.35 -15.76 24.54
C THR A 197 9.79 -15.94 24.11
N GLU A 198 10.05 -16.32 22.86
CA GLU A 198 11.38 -16.72 22.38
C GLU A 198 12.07 -15.66 21.51
N GLY A 199 11.63 -14.40 21.60
CA GLY A 199 12.33 -13.28 20.96
C GLY A 199 12.17 -13.22 19.44
N TRP A 200 11.07 -13.76 18.91
CA TRP A 200 10.80 -13.71 17.47
C TRP A 200 10.36 -12.30 17.01
N ILE A 201 9.98 -11.43 17.95
CA ILE A 201 9.36 -10.13 17.66
C ILE A 201 10.25 -8.99 18.16
N ASP A 202 10.68 -8.12 17.25
CA ASP A 202 11.34 -6.85 17.57
C ASP A 202 10.28 -5.73 17.65
N VAL A 203 9.89 -5.37 18.87
CA VAL A 203 8.62 -4.71 19.19
C VAL A 203 8.62 -3.19 18.97
N TYR A 204 9.57 -2.49 19.58
CA TYR A 204 9.49 -1.03 19.76
C TYR A 204 10.25 -0.25 18.68
N GLU A 205 9.78 0.95 18.38
CA GLU A 205 10.51 1.91 17.54
C GLU A 205 11.87 2.26 18.16
N ASN A 206 12.91 2.36 17.31
CA ASN A 206 14.21 2.89 17.72
C ASN A 206 14.91 3.61 16.56
N ARG A 207 15.95 4.39 16.88
CA ARG A 207 16.66 5.21 15.90
C ARG A 207 17.37 4.33 14.86
N GLY A 208 16.95 4.46 13.61
CA GLY A 208 17.53 3.71 12.48
C GLY A 208 16.80 2.43 12.13
N LYS A 209 15.72 2.08 12.85
CA LYS A 209 14.85 0.94 12.53
C LYS A 209 13.99 1.23 11.29
N THR A 210 13.80 0.21 10.45
CA THR A 210 12.92 0.24 9.30
C THR A 210 11.46 0.45 9.74
N SER A 211 10.72 1.33 9.05
CA SER A 211 9.31 1.65 9.35
C SER A 211 8.35 0.52 8.93
N GLY A 212 7.10 0.56 9.43
CA GLY A 212 6.05 -0.41 9.11
C GLY A 212 6.13 -1.68 9.96
N ALA A 213 5.62 -2.79 9.42
CA ALA A 213 5.68 -4.11 10.03
C ALA A 213 5.83 -5.17 8.94
N TYR A 214 6.61 -6.22 9.19
CA TYR A 214 6.76 -7.34 8.26
C TYR A 214 7.13 -8.63 8.99
N SER A 215 6.92 -9.76 8.30
CA SER A 215 7.43 -11.07 8.69
C SER A 215 8.56 -11.47 7.74
N TRP A 216 9.64 -12.00 8.28
CA TRP A 216 10.79 -12.47 7.52
C TRP A 216 11.31 -13.80 8.08
N GLY A 217 12.12 -14.50 7.30
CA GLY A 217 12.80 -15.72 7.71
C GLY A 217 13.57 -16.34 6.55
N CYS A 218 14.28 -17.42 6.83
CA CYS A 218 14.83 -18.32 5.83
C CYS A 218 14.42 -19.77 6.16
N TYR A 219 14.80 -20.71 5.30
CA TYR A 219 14.43 -22.12 5.45
C TYR A 219 14.81 -22.70 6.83
N ASP A 220 15.95 -22.27 7.37
CA ASP A 220 16.50 -22.79 8.63
C ASP A 220 16.18 -21.90 9.85
N SER A 221 15.38 -20.84 9.71
CA SER A 221 15.01 -19.96 10.81
C SER A 221 13.56 -20.13 11.23
N HIS A 222 13.27 -19.85 12.50
CA HIS A 222 11.92 -19.46 12.88
C HIS A 222 11.57 -18.10 12.24
N PRO A 223 10.29 -17.74 12.11
CA PRO A 223 9.93 -16.43 11.59
C PRO A 223 10.38 -15.34 12.56
N TYR A 224 10.81 -14.22 12.01
CA TYR A 224 11.03 -12.97 12.71
C TYR A 224 9.96 -11.97 12.30
N VAL A 225 9.45 -11.22 13.28
CA VAL A 225 8.46 -10.18 13.08
C VAL A 225 9.06 -8.85 13.52
N LEU A 226 9.11 -7.90 12.61
CA LEU A 226 9.45 -6.51 12.94
C LEU A 226 8.16 -5.74 13.16
N LEU A 227 8.06 -5.06 14.31
CA LEU A 227 7.00 -4.12 14.64
C LEU A 227 7.60 -2.74 14.99
N ASN A 228 6.73 -1.74 14.96
CA ASN A 228 6.98 -0.38 15.45
C ASN A 228 5.80 0.00 16.37
N PHE A 229 5.71 -0.68 17.52
CA PHE A 229 4.63 -0.53 18.51
C PHE A 229 4.83 0.68 19.42
#